data_AF-E8N7I9-F1
#
_entry.id   AF-E8N7I9-F1
#
_cell.length_a   1.000
_cell.length_b   1.000
_cell.length_c   1.000
_cell.angle_alpha   90.00
_cell.angle_beta   90.00
_cell.angle_gamma   90.00
#
_symmetry.space_group_name_H-M   'P 1'
#
loop_
_entity.id
_entity.type
_entity.pdbx_description
1 polymer ?
#
loop_
_entity_poly.entity_id
_entity_poly.type
_entity_poly.pdbx_seq_one_letter_code
_entity_poly.pdbx_strand_id
1 'polypeptide(L)'
;MIASLIALLNLLLATAELALTPGTGAPLLAVVLAAAVVVTVAIVLVVLPALLAGASPRAPRPIDPSAPLTQSDPDAAGHPRPRAPGFVARAA
;
A
#
# COMPACT_ATOMS: atom_id res chain seq x y z
N MET A 1 -8.35 8.08 0.85
CA MET A 1 -9.38 7.74 1.85
C MET A 1 -10.57 8.69 1.79
N ILE A 2 -10.40 10.01 1.99
CA ILE A 2 -11.51 10.99 1.95
C ILE A 2 -12.22 11.01 0.57
N ALA A 3 -11.47 11.03 -0.54
CA ALA A 3 -12.05 10.96 -1.88
C ALA A 3 -12.87 9.68 -2.12
N SER A 4 -12.39 8.55 -1.58
CA SER A 4 -13.06 7.24 -1.67
C SER A 4 -14.36 7.21 -0.86
N LEU A 5 -14.37 7.85 0.33
CA LEU A 5 -15.56 8.01 1.15
C LEU A 5 -16.62 8.85 0.41
N ILE A 6 -16.22 9.98 -0.17
CA ILE A 6 -17.10 10.86 -0.94
C ILE A 6 -17.70 10.11 -2.14
N ALA A 7 -16.89 9.32 -2.86
CA ALA A 7 -17.36 8.53 -3.99
C ALA A 7 -18.41 7.48 -3.57
N LEU A 8 -18.22 6.82 -2.43
CA LEU A 8 -19.17 5.84 -1.90
C LEU A 8 -20.49 6.48 -1.49
N LEU A 9 -20.44 7.64 -0.82
CA LEU A 9 -21.63 8.39 -0.43
C LEU A 9 -22.42 8.90 -1.64
N ASN A 10 -21.74 9.39 -2.68
CA ASN A 10 -22.38 9.82 -3.93
C ASN A 10 -23.04 8.66 -4.67
N LEU A 11 -22.39 7.49 -4.70
CA LEU A 11 -22.97 6.30 -5.33
C LEU A 11 -24.23 5.85 -4.59
N LEU A 12 -24.18 5.83 -3.25
CA LEU A 12 -25.33 5.48 -2.41
C LEU A 12 -26.50 6.47 -2.62
N LEU A 13 -26.21 7.76 -2.68
CA LEU A 13 -27.22 8.79 -2.93
C LEU A 13 -27.86 8.61 -4.32
N ALA A 14 -27.05 8.44 -5.38
CA ALA A 14 -27.55 8.23 -6.74
C ALA A 14 -28.42 6.97 -6.86
N THR A 15 -28.07 5.88 -6.17
CA THR A 15 -28.90 4.67 -6.15
C THR A 15 -30.22 4.86 -5.41
N ALA A 16 -30.24 5.66 -4.35
CA ALA A 16 -31.44 5.96 -3.58
C ALA A 16 -32.40 6.85 -4.37
N GLU A 17 -31.91 7.91 -5.02
CA GLU A 17 -32.71 8.77 -5.89
C GLU A 17 -33.34 7.99 -7.04
N LEU A 18 -32.56 7.11 -7.64
CA LEU A 18 -33.02 6.26 -8.71
C LEU A 18 -34.08 5.24 -8.23
N ALA A 19 -33.91 4.64 -7.05
CA ALA A 19 -34.91 3.74 -6.47
C ALA A 19 -36.25 4.42 -6.18
N LEU A 20 -36.21 5.72 -5.83
CA LEU A 20 -37.38 6.53 -5.53
C LEU A 20 -38.03 7.14 -6.79
N THR A 21 -37.40 7.01 -7.95
CA THR A 21 -37.92 7.55 -9.21
C THR A 21 -39.12 6.71 -9.68
N PRO A 22 -40.29 7.30 -9.90
CA PRO A 22 -41.47 6.56 -10.36
C PRO A 22 -41.28 6.05 -11.79
N GLY A 23 -41.39 4.73 -11.97
CA GLY A 23 -41.25 4.05 -13.26
C GLY A 23 -40.99 2.55 -13.09
N THR A 24 -41.30 1.75 -14.10
CA THR A 24 -41.20 0.28 -14.02
C THR A 24 -39.77 -0.26 -13.99
N GLY A 25 -38.78 0.50 -14.49
CA GLY A 25 -37.37 0.09 -14.59
C GLY A 25 -36.42 0.67 -13.54
N ALA A 26 -36.82 1.75 -12.87
CA ALA A 26 -36.04 2.45 -11.85
C ALA A 26 -35.63 1.56 -10.65
N PRO A 27 -36.53 0.76 -10.04
CA PRO A 27 -36.15 -0.12 -8.93
C PRO A 27 -35.21 -1.25 -9.36
N LEU A 28 -35.35 -1.76 -10.59
CA LEU A 28 -34.45 -2.79 -11.14
C LEU A 28 -33.04 -2.26 -11.31
N LEU A 29 -32.89 -1.04 -11.85
CA LEU A 29 -31.59 -0.40 -12.01
C LEU A 29 -30.92 -0.12 -10.66
N ALA A 30 -31.69 0.32 -9.65
CA ALA A 30 -31.18 0.50 -8.30
C ALA A 30 -30.68 -0.82 -7.67
N VAL A 31 -31.42 -1.92 -7.87
CA VAL A 31 -31.01 -3.26 -7.41
C VAL A 31 -29.72 -3.72 -8.11
N VAL A 32 -29.60 -3.51 -9.42
CA VAL A 32 -28.38 -3.86 -10.18
C VAL A 32 -27.18 -3.07 -9.67
N LEU A 33 -27.35 -1.76 -9.41
CA LEU A 33 -26.28 -0.94 -8.85
C LEU A 33 -25.90 -1.38 -7.42
N ALA A 34 -26.88 -1.66 -6.57
CA ALA A 34 -26.61 -2.17 -5.22
C ALA A 34 -25.87 -3.52 -5.27
N ALA A 35 -26.29 -4.43 -6.16
CA ALA A 35 -25.62 -5.71 -6.37
C ALA A 35 -24.17 -5.51 -6.86
N ALA A 36 -23.94 -4.57 -7.78
CA ALA A 36 -22.59 -4.24 -8.23
C ALA A 36 -21.72 -3.75 -7.07
N VAL A 37 -22.22 -2.87 -6.20
CA VAL A 37 -21.47 -2.41 -5.01
C VAL A 37 -21.12 -3.58 -4.10
N VAL A 38 -22.07 -4.46 -3.79
CA VAL A 38 -21.84 -5.65 -2.95
C VAL A 38 -20.77 -6.55 -3.55
N VAL A 39 -20.84 -6.82 -4.86
CA VAL A 39 -19.81 -7.61 -5.57
C VAL A 39 -18.45 -6.94 -5.48
N THR A 40 -18.38 -5.61 -5.67
CA THR A 40 -17.12 -4.88 -5.59
C THR A 40 -16.50 -4.96 -4.19
N VAL A 41 -17.32 -4.80 -3.14
CA VAL A 41 -16.88 -4.93 -1.74
C VAL A 41 -16.39 -6.34 -1.46
N ALA A 42 -17.11 -7.38 -1.93
CA ALA A 42 -16.69 -8.77 -1.78
C ALA A 42 -15.35 -9.04 -2.48
N ILE A 43 -15.13 -8.50 -3.68
CA ILE A 43 -13.84 -8.62 -4.38
C ILE A 43 -12.72 -7.98 -3.57
N VAL A 44 -12.92 -6.75 -3.09
CA VAL A 44 -11.88 -6.01 -2.36
C VAL A 44 -11.55 -6.62 -1.00
N LEU A 45 -12.57 -7.08 -0.25
CA LEU A 45 -12.39 -7.55 1.12
C LEU A 45 -12.08 -9.04 1.22
N VAL A 46 -12.47 -9.84 0.23
CA VAL A 46 -12.33 -11.31 0.30
C VAL A 46 -11.40 -11.82 -0.80
N VAL A 47 -11.70 -11.52 -2.06
CA VAL A 47 -11.00 -12.11 -3.20
C VAL A 47 -9.57 -11.58 -3.30
N LEU A 48 -9.38 -10.27 -3.23
CA LEU A 48 -8.06 -9.65 -3.38
C LEU A 48 -7.09 -10.07 -2.25
N PRO A 49 -7.47 -10.05 -0.95
CA PRO A 49 -6.61 -10.57 0.10
C PRO A 49 -6.30 -12.07 -0.06
N ALA A 50 -7.28 -12.88 -0.49
CA ALA A 50 -7.04 -14.31 -0.73
C ALA A 50 -6.04 -14.56 -1.87
N LEU A 51 -6.11 -13.78 -2.95
CA LEU A 51 -5.16 -13.84 -4.06
C LEU A 51 -3.75 -13.39 -3.63
N LEU A 52 -3.67 -12.35 -2.81
CA LEU A 52 -2.41 -11.80 -2.32
C LEU A 52 -1.78 -12.64 -1.20
N ALA A 53 -2.58 -13.35 -0.39
CA ALA A 53 -2.09 -14.24 0.65
C ALA A 53 -1.29 -15.43 0.09
N GLY A 54 -1.57 -15.84 -1.15
CA GLY A 54 -0.78 -16.84 -1.88
C GLY A 54 0.56 -16.32 -2.41
N ALA A 55 0.75 -14.99 -2.47
CA ALA A 55 2.03 -14.40 -2.81
C ALA A 55 2.93 -14.45 -1.56
N SER A 56 3.61 -15.58 -1.37
CA SER A 56 4.65 -15.72 -0.35
C SER A 56 5.62 -14.53 -0.46
N PRO A 57 5.90 -13.80 0.63
CA PRO A 57 6.97 -12.79 0.63
C PRO A 57 8.19 -13.45 0.03
N ARG A 58 8.79 -12.82 -1.00
CA ARG A 58 9.94 -13.42 -1.68
C ARG A 58 10.94 -13.83 -0.60
N ALA A 59 11.16 -15.15 -0.48
CA ALA A 59 12.03 -15.69 0.56
C ALA A 59 13.33 -14.88 0.55
N PRO A 60 13.80 -14.38 1.71
CA PRO A 60 15.07 -13.69 1.78
C PRO A 60 16.10 -14.59 1.09
N ARG A 61 16.67 -14.12 -0.02
CA ARG A 61 17.76 -14.85 -0.65
C ARG A 61 18.84 -14.92 0.42
N PRO A 62 19.42 -16.09 0.73
CA PRO A 62 20.50 -16.17 1.69
C PRO A 62 21.59 -15.18 1.27
N ILE A 63 21.78 -14.12 2.05
CA ILE A 63 22.89 -13.20 1.87
C ILE A 63 24.03 -13.85 2.64
N ASP A 64 25.07 -14.26 1.91
CA ASP A 64 26.31 -14.70 2.51
C ASP A 64 26.84 -13.55 3.39
N PRO A 65 27.14 -13.75 4.69
CA PRO A 65 27.70 -12.72 5.54
C PRO A 65 29.02 -12.12 5.00
N SER A 66 29.71 -12.86 4.13
CA SER A 66 30.91 -12.43 3.43
C SER A 66 30.63 -11.80 2.05
N ALA A 67 29.37 -11.70 1.63
CA ALA A 67 29.01 -11.03 0.38
C ALA A 67 29.42 -9.54 0.46
N PRO A 68 30.22 -9.05 -0.50
CA PRO A 68 30.64 -7.66 -0.51
C PRO A 68 29.42 -6.76 -0.67
N LEU A 69 29.22 -5.85 0.28
CA LEU A 69 28.23 -4.79 0.16
C LEU A 69 28.73 -3.81 -0.90
N THR A 70 27.84 -3.34 -1.78
CA THR A 70 28.14 -2.29 -2.77
C THR A 70 28.30 -0.90 -2.12
N GLN A 71 28.72 -0.86 -0.86
CA GLN A 71 28.95 0.37 -0.12
C GLN A 71 30.37 0.86 -0.42
N SER A 72 30.53 2.18 -0.52
CA SER A 72 31.84 2.80 -0.62
C SER A 72 32.70 2.43 0.58
N ASP A 73 33.96 2.08 0.36
CA ASP A 73 34.94 1.91 1.42
C ASP A 73 35.14 3.28 2.13
N PRO A 74 34.75 3.41 3.41
CA PRO A 74 34.89 4.66 4.15
C PRO A 74 36.36 5.10 4.28
N ASP A 75 37.31 4.18 4.10
CA ASP A 75 38.75 4.45 4.14
C ASP A 75 39.38 4.65 2.76
N ALA A 76 38.60 4.59 1.67
CA ALA A 76 39.11 4.81 0.32
C ALA A 76 39.80 6.17 0.18
N ALA A 77 40.97 6.16 -0.46
CA ALA A 77 41.75 7.36 -0.71
C ALA A 77 40.89 8.45 -1.39
N GLY A 78 40.92 9.67 -0.83
CA GLY A 78 40.10 10.79 -1.31
C GLY A 78 38.79 11.03 -0.55
N HIS A 79 38.41 10.16 0.40
CA HIS A 79 37.26 10.42 1.25
C HIS A 79 37.64 11.38 2.40
N PRO A 80 36.89 12.48 2.60
CA PRO A 80 37.13 13.38 3.72
C PRO A 80 37.07 12.61 5.04
N ARG A 81 38.16 12.60 5.80
CA ARG A 81 38.18 12.06 7.17
C ARG A 81 37.84 13.19 8.14
N PRO A 82 36.65 13.24 8.76
CA PRO A 82 36.43 14.12 9.90
C PRO A 82 37.33 13.59 11.02
N ARG A 83 38.46 14.26 11.28
CA ARG A 83 39.31 13.92 12.42
C ARG A 83 38.48 14.19 13.68
N ALA A 84 38.23 13.15 14.48
CA ALA A 84 37.60 13.30 15.78
C ALA A 84 38.35 14.38 16.60
N PRO A 85 37.66 15.13 17.48
CA PRO A 85 38.28 16.17 18.30
C PRO A 85 39.50 15.61 19.04
N GLY A 86 40.63 16.32 18.94
CA GLY A 86 41.93 15.89 19.43
C GLY A 86 41.96 15.71 20.95
N PHE A 87 41.84 14.47 21.42
CA PHE A 87 42.24 14.10 22.77
C PHE A 87 43.68 13.58 22.73
N VAL A 88 44.58 14.42 23.25
CA VAL A 88 46.00 14.11 23.42
C VAL A 88 46.11 13.02 24.48
N ALA A 89 46.64 11.85 24.12
CA ALA A 89 46.98 10.83 25.11
C ALA A 89 48.14 11.34 25.99
N ARG A 90 47.86 11.60 27.28
CA ARG A 90 48.90 11.91 28.27
C ARG A 90 49.52 10.59 28.73
N ALA A 91 50.75 10.31 28.33
CA ALA A 91 51.56 9.27 28.95
C ALA A 91 51.93 9.70 30.38
N ALA A 92 51.73 8.80 31.33
CA ALA A 92 52.22 8.87 32.70
C ALA A 92 53.12 7.66 32.95
#